data_AF-A0A525VYD7-F1
#
_entry.id   AF-A0A525VYD7-F1
#
_cell.length_a   1.000
_cell.length_b   1.000
_cell.length_c   1.000
_cell.angle_alpha   90.00
_cell.angle_beta   90.00
_cell.angle_gamma   90.00
#
_symmetry.space_group_name_H-M   'P 1'
#
loop_
_entity.id
_entity.type
_entity.pdbx_description
1 polymer ?
#
loop_
_entity_poly.entity_id
_entity_poly.type
_entity_poly.pdbx_seq_one_letter_code
_entity_poly.pdbx_strand_id
1 'polypeptide(L)'
;MTIALAATALFAVLVGTAAAEGTFEGRKKCYNCHKGEGESWDKTLHAKAMDSLKATRGKKKDEAMVKAKLDPKKDYSKDKDCVGCHVTGWGKEGGYVVEEPEKFVTGVSCESCHGAGSDYRKIHRKAGEAFEKSQKETPRESLAEAGQEFEFVEKCSACHLNYEGSPWKGAKKPYTPFTPTVDKKYSFDFEKYVRDDKAMHAHYKLSGTFTGPPTPKFHEEFQKSAKPAVKADKAEEE
;
A
#
# COMPACT_ATOMS: atom_id res chain seq x y z
N MET A 1 -5.32 50.09 -46.62
CA MET A 1 -5.00 49.78 -45.20
C MET A 1 -5.65 48.45 -44.85
N THR A 2 -4.87 47.38 -44.79
CA THR A 2 -5.32 46.06 -44.29
C THR A 2 -4.11 45.43 -43.61
N ILE A 3 -4.04 45.58 -42.29
CA ILE A 3 -3.04 44.92 -41.45
C ILE A 3 -3.64 43.58 -41.03
N ALA A 4 -3.11 42.48 -41.56
CA ALA A 4 -3.45 41.14 -41.10
C ALA A 4 -2.63 40.83 -39.84
N LEU A 5 -3.31 40.77 -38.69
CA LEU A 5 -2.74 40.29 -37.43
C LEU A 5 -2.70 38.75 -37.47
N ALA A 6 -1.51 38.18 -37.64
CA ALA A 6 -1.28 36.76 -37.44
C ALA A 6 -1.23 36.48 -35.93
N ALA A 7 -2.29 35.85 -35.40
CA ALA A 7 -2.31 35.35 -34.03
C ALA A 7 -1.56 34.01 -33.96
N THR A 8 -0.31 34.04 -33.52
CA THR A 8 0.44 32.83 -33.15
C THR A 8 -0.10 32.30 -31.82
N ALA A 9 -0.93 31.26 -31.88
CA ALA A 9 -1.33 30.50 -30.70
C ALA A 9 -0.15 29.64 -30.21
N LEU A 10 0.48 30.04 -29.10
CA LEU A 10 1.38 29.16 -28.37
C LEU A 10 0.57 28.04 -27.71
N PHE A 11 0.63 26.84 -28.28
CA PHE A 11 0.21 25.62 -27.59
C PHE A 11 1.27 25.28 -26.54
N ALA A 12 1.02 25.64 -25.28
CA ALA A 12 1.79 25.12 -24.15
C ALA A 12 1.43 23.64 -23.96
N VAL A 13 2.26 22.74 -24.48
CA VAL A 13 2.17 21.31 -24.17
C VAL A 13 2.66 21.13 -22.74
N LEU A 14 1.73 21.08 -21.79
CA LEU A 14 1.98 20.55 -20.45
C LEU A 14 2.24 19.04 -20.60
N VAL A 15 3.49 18.66 -20.89
CA VAL A 15 3.94 17.29 -20.71
C VAL A 15 4.03 17.08 -19.20
N GLY A 16 2.94 16.62 -18.60
CA GLY A 16 2.99 16.08 -17.25
C GLY A 16 3.98 14.92 -17.28
N THR A 17 5.12 15.08 -16.59
CA THR A 17 6.01 13.96 -16.29
C THR A 17 5.25 13.05 -15.33
N ALA A 18 4.53 12.08 -15.87
CA ALA A 18 4.18 10.89 -15.12
C ALA A 18 5.52 10.25 -14.76
N ALA A 19 5.99 10.46 -13.53
CA ALA A 19 7.07 9.67 -12.98
C ALA A 19 6.68 8.20 -13.19
N ALA A 20 7.57 7.43 -13.81
CA ALA A 20 7.33 6.01 -13.96
C ALA A 20 7.06 5.43 -12.56
N GLU A 21 5.90 4.78 -12.39
CA GLU A 21 5.64 4.06 -11.14
C GLU A 21 6.78 3.06 -10.94
N GLY A 22 7.38 3.05 -9.75
CA GLY A 22 8.45 2.11 -9.42
C GLY A 22 7.99 0.66 -9.58
N THR A 23 8.96 -0.26 -9.59
CA THR A 23 8.71 -1.70 -9.66
C THR A 23 8.46 -2.25 -8.25
N PHE A 24 7.49 -3.13 -8.11
CA PHE A 24 7.27 -3.86 -6.86
C PHE A 24 8.40 -4.86 -6.65
N GLU A 25 8.89 -4.99 -5.41
CA GLU A 25 10.03 -5.85 -5.09
C GLU A 25 9.75 -6.85 -3.97
N GLY A 26 8.55 -6.80 -3.39
CA GLY A 26 8.11 -7.66 -2.30
C GLY A 26 8.62 -7.22 -0.94
N ARG A 27 7.90 -7.66 0.10
CA ARG A 27 8.11 -7.19 1.48
C ARG A 27 9.45 -7.52 2.12
N LYS A 28 10.23 -8.48 1.60
CA LYS A 28 11.49 -8.95 2.23
C LYS A 28 12.46 -7.79 2.46
N LYS A 29 12.65 -6.94 1.44
CA LYS A 29 13.61 -5.83 1.48
C LYS A 29 13.19 -4.78 2.52
N CYS A 30 11.89 -4.53 2.66
CA CYS A 30 11.35 -3.64 3.68
C CYS A 30 11.56 -4.23 5.08
N TYR A 31 11.21 -5.51 5.28
CA TYR A 31 11.31 -6.21 6.56
C TYR A 31 12.74 -6.19 7.11
N ASN A 32 13.74 -6.45 6.26
CA ASN A 32 15.14 -6.49 6.68
C ASN A 32 15.60 -5.21 7.41
N CYS A 33 15.03 -4.05 7.09
CA CYS A 33 15.30 -2.79 7.78
C CYS A 33 14.22 -2.41 8.82
N HIS A 34 12.98 -2.88 8.63
CA HIS A 34 11.80 -2.54 9.45
C HIS A 34 11.23 -3.78 10.16
N LYS A 35 12.06 -4.43 10.99
CA LYS A 35 11.72 -5.70 11.65
C LYS A 35 10.48 -5.58 12.55
N GLY A 36 10.38 -4.51 13.35
CA GLY A 36 9.26 -4.29 14.25
C GLY A 36 7.93 -4.18 13.51
N GLU A 37 7.89 -3.37 12.46
CA GLU A 37 6.72 -3.22 11.59
C GLU A 37 6.39 -4.52 10.88
N GLY A 38 7.39 -5.23 10.33
CA GLY A 38 7.23 -6.53 9.67
C GLY A 38 6.61 -7.59 10.56
N GLU A 39 7.14 -7.78 11.77
CA GLU A 39 6.63 -8.76 12.75
C GLU A 39 5.20 -8.42 13.23
N SER A 40 4.87 -7.13 13.31
CA SER A 40 3.53 -6.71 13.63
C SER A 40 2.57 -6.92 12.45
N TRP A 41 3.02 -6.63 11.23
CA TRP A 41 2.25 -6.80 10.00
C TRP A 41 1.90 -8.28 9.74
N ASP A 42 2.82 -9.22 9.99
CA ASP A 42 2.61 -10.67 9.79
C ASP A 42 1.36 -11.21 10.50
N LYS A 43 0.93 -10.53 11.57
CA LYS A 43 -0.20 -10.94 12.41
C LYS A 43 -1.55 -10.46 11.85
N THR A 44 -1.53 -9.48 10.95
CA THR A 44 -2.73 -8.79 10.43
C THR A 44 -3.54 -9.65 9.47
N LEU A 45 -4.76 -9.19 9.17
CA LEU A 45 -5.58 -9.79 8.11
C LEU A 45 -5.03 -9.51 6.71
N HIS A 46 -4.31 -8.39 6.52
CA HIS A 46 -3.68 -8.03 5.25
C HIS A 46 -2.56 -9.01 4.87
N ALA A 47 -1.70 -9.38 5.83
CA ALA A 47 -0.69 -10.42 5.63
C ALA A 47 -1.31 -11.78 5.29
N LYS A 48 -2.50 -12.05 5.84
CA LYS A 48 -3.24 -13.31 5.67
C LYS A 48 -4.34 -13.22 4.62
N ALA A 49 -4.32 -12.20 3.76
CA ALA A 49 -5.43 -11.91 2.85
C ALA A 49 -5.72 -13.11 1.93
N MET A 50 -4.70 -13.77 1.40
CA MET A 50 -4.86 -14.95 0.55
C MET A 50 -5.48 -16.16 1.25
N ASP A 51 -5.37 -16.28 2.58
CA ASP A 51 -6.02 -17.36 3.33
C ASP A 51 -7.55 -17.26 3.27
N SER A 52 -8.09 -16.07 3.04
CA SER A 52 -9.54 -15.92 2.84
C SER A 52 -10.03 -16.39 1.48
N LEU A 53 -9.14 -16.59 0.50
CA LEU A 53 -9.50 -17.09 -0.84
C LEU A 53 -9.45 -18.62 -0.93
N LYS A 54 -8.70 -19.29 -0.05
CA LYS A 54 -8.61 -20.77 0.00
C LYS A 54 -9.93 -21.41 0.37
N ALA A 55 -10.24 -22.61 -0.13
CA ALA A 55 -11.45 -23.36 0.25
C ALA A 55 -11.50 -23.73 1.76
N THR A 56 -10.36 -23.74 2.45
CA THR A 56 -10.23 -24.12 3.87
C THR A 56 -10.11 -22.89 4.80
N ARG A 57 -10.87 -21.83 4.52
CA ARG A 57 -10.82 -20.54 5.22
C ARG A 57 -11.51 -20.52 6.60
N GLY A 58 -12.32 -21.53 6.90
CA GLY A 58 -12.95 -21.76 8.19
C GLY A 58 -14.34 -21.13 8.33
N LYS A 59 -15.13 -21.68 9.27
CA LYS A 59 -16.57 -21.48 9.41
C LYS A 59 -17.04 -20.02 9.33
N LYS A 60 -16.40 -19.11 10.09
CA LYS A 60 -16.81 -17.68 10.10
C LYS A 60 -16.63 -17.00 8.73
N LYS A 61 -15.58 -17.36 7.98
CA LYS A 61 -15.35 -16.83 6.64
C LYS A 61 -16.29 -17.51 5.64
N ASP A 62 -16.57 -18.80 5.79
CA ASP A 62 -17.55 -19.51 4.96
C ASP A 62 -18.96 -18.92 5.08
N GLU A 63 -19.41 -18.62 6.30
CA GLU A 63 -20.67 -17.91 6.56
C GLU A 63 -20.71 -16.54 5.86
N ALA A 64 -19.58 -15.80 5.88
CA ALA A 64 -19.47 -14.52 5.18
C ALA A 64 -19.52 -14.68 3.66
N MET A 65 -18.91 -15.73 3.10
CA MET A 65 -18.99 -16.05 1.66
C MET A 65 -20.43 -16.31 1.24
N VAL A 66 -21.16 -17.14 2.00
CA VAL A 66 -22.59 -17.41 1.73
C VAL A 66 -23.41 -16.12 1.77
N LYS A 67 -23.19 -15.26 2.78
CA LYS A 67 -23.89 -13.97 2.90
C LYS A 67 -23.59 -13.04 1.71
N ALA A 68 -22.36 -13.10 1.18
CA ALA A 68 -21.92 -12.38 -0.01
C ALA A 68 -22.31 -13.10 -1.33
N LYS A 69 -23.10 -14.18 -1.27
CA LYS A 69 -23.54 -15.00 -2.43
C LYS A 69 -22.38 -15.66 -3.20
N LEU A 70 -21.32 -16.01 -2.50
CA LEU A 70 -20.17 -16.76 -3.00
C LEU A 70 -20.24 -18.21 -2.55
N ASP A 71 -19.65 -19.12 -3.34
CA ASP A 71 -19.49 -20.53 -2.93
C ASP A 71 -18.42 -20.64 -1.83
N PRO A 72 -18.76 -21.06 -0.60
CA PRO A 72 -17.80 -21.22 0.49
C PRO A 72 -16.79 -22.35 0.25
N LYS A 73 -17.09 -23.33 -0.62
CA LYS A 73 -16.21 -24.48 -0.90
C LYS A 73 -15.28 -24.25 -2.09
N LYS A 74 -15.55 -23.26 -2.93
CA LYS A 74 -14.68 -22.90 -4.07
C LYS A 74 -13.37 -22.31 -3.56
N ASP A 75 -12.26 -22.70 -4.19
CA ASP A 75 -10.96 -22.04 -4.05
C ASP A 75 -10.88 -20.86 -5.04
N TYR A 76 -10.71 -19.65 -4.51
CA TYR A 76 -10.57 -18.40 -5.29
C TYR A 76 -9.11 -17.92 -5.34
N SER A 77 -8.14 -18.68 -4.83
CA SER A 77 -6.73 -18.25 -4.74
C SER A 77 -6.05 -18.03 -6.10
N LYS A 78 -6.67 -18.52 -7.19
CA LYS A 78 -6.23 -18.30 -8.57
C LYS A 78 -7.23 -17.48 -9.40
N ASP A 79 -8.30 -16.99 -8.77
CA ASP A 79 -9.37 -16.27 -9.45
C ASP A 79 -8.96 -14.80 -9.65
N LYS A 80 -8.83 -14.38 -10.91
CA LYS A 80 -8.38 -13.03 -11.29
C LYS A 80 -9.34 -11.94 -10.82
N ASP A 81 -10.60 -12.30 -10.57
CA ASP A 81 -11.61 -11.38 -10.01
C ASP A 81 -11.45 -11.18 -8.49
N CYS A 82 -10.63 -11.99 -7.81
CA CYS A 82 -10.44 -11.96 -6.36
C CYS A 82 -9.02 -11.52 -5.97
N VAL A 83 -7.99 -12.05 -6.63
CA VAL A 83 -6.60 -11.88 -6.19
C VAL A 83 -6.15 -10.42 -6.17
N GLY A 84 -6.73 -9.56 -7.01
CA GLY A 84 -6.31 -8.16 -7.15
C GLY A 84 -6.35 -7.31 -5.88
N CYS A 85 -7.20 -7.66 -4.91
CA CYS A 85 -7.26 -6.99 -3.60
C CYS A 85 -6.62 -7.81 -2.45
N HIS A 86 -6.08 -9.00 -2.74
CA HIS A 86 -5.54 -9.94 -1.74
C HIS A 86 -4.03 -10.16 -1.86
N VAL A 87 -3.39 -9.49 -2.82
CA VAL A 87 -1.96 -9.59 -3.13
C VAL A 87 -1.35 -8.20 -3.31
N THR A 88 -0.03 -8.15 -3.42
CA THR A 88 0.71 -6.90 -3.67
C THR A 88 1.03 -6.77 -5.16
N GLY A 89 0.76 -5.59 -5.73
CA GLY A 89 1.16 -5.24 -7.09
C GLY A 89 0.41 -5.98 -8.22
N TRP A 90 -0.83 -6.41 -8.02
CA TRP A 90 -1.59 -7.11 -9.07
C TRP A 90 -1.66 -6.30 -10.39
N GLY A 91 -1.20 -6.91 -11.48
CA GLY A 91 -1.16 -6.28 -12.80
C GLY A 91 -0.14 -5.14 -12.93
N LYS A 92 0.82 -5.06 -11.99
CA LYS A 92 1.93 -4.09 -11.99
C LYS A 92 3.26 -4.81 -12.10
N GLU A 93 4.28 -4.11 -12.60
CA GLU A 93 5.62 -4.68 -12.76
C GLU A 93 6.20 -5.12 -11.41
N GLY A 94 6.75 -6.34 -11.37
CA GLY A 94 7.30 -6.95 -10.15
C GLY A 94 6.27 -7.38 -9.10
N GLY A 95 4.97 -7.21 -9.37
CA GLY A 95 3.90 -7.62 -8.49
C GLY A 95 3.50 -9.09 -8.62
N TYR A 96 2.49 -9.49 -7.85
CA TYR A 96 2.00 -10.86 -7.82
C TYR A 96 1.42 -11.31 -9.17
N VAL A 97 1.77 -12.54 -9.57
CA VAL A 97 1.23 -13.24 -10.74
C VAL A 97 0.70 -14.60 -10.30
N VAL A 98 -0.47 -15.02 -10.78
CA VAL A 98 -1.13 -16.27 -10.35
C VAL A 98 -0.35 -17.50 -10.81
N GLU A 99 0.23 -17.41 -12.00
CA GLU A 99 0.99 -18.47 -12.65
C GLU A 99 2.36 -18.70 -11.97
N GLU A 100 2.92 -17.68 -11.32
CA GLU A 100 4.20 -17.71 -10.61
C GLU A 100 4.07 -17.00 -9.24
N PRO A 101 3.40 -17.63 -8.26
CA PRO A 101 3.12 -16.98 -6.98
C PRO A 101 4.38 -16.85 -6.13
N GLU A 102 4.87 -15.63 -5.96
CA GLU A 102 6.05 -15.31 -5.17
C GLU A 102 5.67 -14.96 -3.72
N LYS A 103 6.45 -15.48 -2.75
CA LYS A 103 6.12 -15.42 -1.32
C LYS A 103 6.02 -13.98 -0.81
N PHE A 104 6.91 -13.09 -1.26
CA PHE A 104 7.07 -11.74 -0.72
C PHE A 104 6.06 -10.72 -1.27
N VAL A 105 5.41 -11.01 -2.41
CA VAL A 105 4.24 -10.25 -2.93
C VAL A 105 2.88 -10.93 -2.66
N THR A 106 2.87 -12.12 -2.04
CA THR A 106 1.64 -12.76 -1.54
C THR A 106 1.09 -12.01 -0.32
N GLY A 107 -0.22 -11.71 -0.31
CA GLY A 107 -0.87 -10.89 0.71
C GLY A 107 -0.83 -9.39 0.40
N VAL A 108 -1.62 -8.61 1.13
CA VAL A 108 -1.58 -7.13 1.05
C VAL A 108 -0.42 -6.65 1.92
N SER A 109 0.72 -6.36 1.31
CA SER A 109 1.99 -6.11 2.00
C SER A 109 2.38 -4.63 2.00
N CYS A 110 3.61 -4.34 2.46
CA CYS A 110 4.16 -2.99 2.64
C CYS A 110 3.87 -2.07 1.45
N GLU A 111 4.16 -2.55 0.24
CA GLU A 111 4.07 -1.75 -1.00
C GLU A 111 2.61 -1.54 -1.47
N SER A 112 1.66 -2.31 -0.95
CA SER A 112 0.23 -2.07 -1.23
C SER A 112 -0.26 -0.76 -0.61
N CYS A 113 0.36 -0.34 0.51
CA CYS A 113 0.06 0.91 1.19
C CYS A 113 1.12 1.99 0.90
N HIS A 114 2.42 1.64 0.94
CA HIS A 114 3.53 2.59 0.84
C HIS A 114 4.03 2.85 -0.59
N GLY A 115 3.46 2.21 -1.60
CA GLY A 115 3.90 2.33 -2.99
C GLY A 115 5.00 1.33 -3.35
N ALA A 116 5.34 1.26 -4.63
CA ALA A 116 6.32 0.32 -5.16
C ALA A 116 7.75 0.69 -4.73
N GLY A 117 8.48 -0.27 -4.15
CA GLY A 117 9.66 -0.02 -3.34
C GLY A 117 10.99 0.17 -4.07
N SER A 118 11.05 -0.07 -5.39
CA SER A 118 12.31 -0.16 -6.16
C SER A 118 13.27 1.01 -5.94
N ASP A 119 12.72 2.22 -5.86
CA ASP A 119 13.53 3.44 -5.90
C ASP A 119 13.63 4.10 -4.54
N TYR A 120 12.51 4.32 -3.84
CA TYR A 120 12.56 4.97 -2.53
C TYR A 120 13.34 4.14 -1.49
N ARG A 121 13.38 2.80 -1.58
CA ARG A 121 14.18 2.00 -0.62
C ARG A 121 15.68 2.32 -0.70
N LYS A 122 16.17 2.68 -1.88
CA LYS A 122 17.58 3.03 -2.09
C LYS A 122 17.88 4.36 -1.39
N ILE A 123 16.90 5.27 -1.42
CA ILE A 123 16.95 6.54 -0.68
C ILE A 123 16.90 6.27 0.83
N HIS A 124 16.02 5.37 1.31
CA HIS A 124 15.99 4.95 2.73
C HIS A 124 17.35 4.50 3.24
N ARG A 125 18.01 3.60 2.51
CA ARG A 125 19.35 3.11 2.89
C ARG A 125 20.36 4.25 2.96
N LYS A 126 20.50 5.05 1.88
CA LYS A 126 21.48 6.15 1.82
C LYS A 126 21.22 7.24 2.85
N ALA A 127 19.94 7.60 3.06
CA ALA A 127 19.55 8.60 4.05
C ALA A 127 19.80 8.10 5.47
N GLY A 128 19.50 6.83 5.76
CA GLY A 128 19.82 6.19 7.03
C GLY A 128 21.31 6.24 7.35
N GLU A 129 22.16 5.84 6.39
CA GLU A 129 23.62 5.90 6.51
C GLU A 129 24.12 7.34 6.75
N ALA A 130 23.60 8.32 6.00
CA ALA A 130 23.97 9.73 6.15
C ALA A 130 23.55 10.31 7.50
N PHE A 131 22.38 9.90 7.98
CA PHE A 131 21.85 10.32 9.28
C PHE A 131 22.65 9.69 10.43
N GLU A 132 22.95 8.40 10.38
CA GLU A 132 23.79 7.74 11.39
C GLU A 132 25.18 8.39 11.47
N LYS A 133 25.78 8.69 10.31
CA LYS A 133 27.13 9.27 10.24
C LYS A 133 27.20 10.74 10.71
N SER A 134 26.19 11.54 10.36
CA SER A 134 26.31 13.01 10.44
C SER A 134 25.03 13.75 10.84
N GLN A 135 23.99 13.04 11.25
CA GLN A 135 22.65 13.58 11.54
C GLN A 135 22.07 14.38 10.36
N LYS A 136 22.51 14.06 9.14
CA LYS A 136 22.00 14.69 7.93
C LYS A 136 20.60 14.18 7.63
N GLU A 137 19.61 15.06 7.78
CA GLU A 137 18.22 14.80 7.39
C GLU A 137 18.05 14.82 5.87
N THR A 138 17.00 14.14 5.39
CA THR A 138 16.62 14.08 3.97
C THR A 138 15.16 14.53 3.79
N PRO A 139 14.82 15.39 2.81
CA PRO A 139 13.44 15.78 2.56
C PRO A 139 12.56 14.59 2.14
N ARG A 140 11.34 14.50 2.68
CA ARG A 140 10.33 13.49 2.26
C ARG A 140 9.93 13.64 0.80
N GLU A 141 10.02 14.84 0.23
CA GLU A 141 9.80 15.10 -1.20
C GLU A 141 10.57 14.12 -2.08
N SER A 142 11.85 13.86 -1.77
CA SER A 142 12.66 12.89 -2.53
C SER A 142 12.12 11.46 -2.50
N LEU A 143 11.40 11.09 -1.44
CA LEU A 143 10.74 9.79 -1.33
C LEU A 143 9.44 9.76 -2.16
N ALA A 144 8.68 10.85 -2.10
CA ALA A 144 7.43 10.98 -2.86
C ALA A 144 7.68 10.99 -4.37
N GLU A 145 8.71 11.72 -4.82
CA GLU A 145 9.19 11.71 -6.21
C GLU A 145 9.64 10.31 -6.66
N ALA A 146 10.20 9.52 -5.73
CA ALA A 146 10.58 8.13 -5.96
C ALA A 146 9.44 7.12 -5.76
N GLY A 147 8.19 7.59 -5.67
CA GLY A 147 6.99 6.75 -5.65
C GLY A 147 6.53 6.26 -4.28
N GLN A 148 7.10 6.77 -3.18
CA GLN A 148 6.60 6.46 -1.85
C GLN A 148 5.27 7.18 -1.58
N GLU A 149 4.28 6.43 -1.11
CA GLU A 149 2.95 6.92 -0.77
C GLU A 149 2.90 7.49 0.67
N PHE A 150 2.28 8.67 0.83
CA PHE A 150 2.15 9.39 2.09
C PHE A 150 0.71 9.75 2.47
N GLU A 151 -0.24 9.69 1.53
CA GLU A 151 -1.66 10.01 1.76
C GLU A 151 -2.50 8.76 2.04
N PHE A 152 -2.13 7.63 1.44
CA PHE A 152 -2.71 6.28 1.63
C PHE A 152 -4.19 6.08 1.22
N VAL A 153 -5.02 7.11 1.32
CA VAL A 153 -6.48 7.02 1.16
C VAL A 153 -6.88 6.38 -0.17
N GLU A 154 -6.19 6.69 -1.25
CA GLU A 154 -6.49 6.15 -2.58
C GLU A 154 -6.15 4.66 -2.67
N LYS A 155 -5.00 4.25 -2.12
CA LYS A 155 -4.60 2.83 -2.05
C LYS A 155 -5.60 2.01 -1.23
N CYS A 156 -6.07 2.53 -0.09
CA CYS A 156 -7.08 1.87 0.71
C CYS A 156 -8.44 1.79 -0.03
N SER A 157 -8.85 2.89 -0.65
CA SER A 157 -10.13 3.01 -1.35
C SER A 157 -10.24 2.06 -2.54
N ALA A 158 -9.12 1.84 -3.26
CA ALA A 158 -9.04 0.91 -4.38
C ALA A 158 -9.42 -0.55 -4.04
N CYS A 159 -9.39 -0.93 -2.76
CA CYS A 159 -9.83 -2.25 -2.30
C CYS A 159 -11.12 -2.16 -1.46
N HIS A 160 -11.15 -1.27 -0.47
CA HIS A 160 -12.23 -1.21 0.52
C HIS A 160 -13.49 -0.46 0.04
N LEU A 161 -13.33 0.44 -0.93
CA LEU A 161 -14.41 1.21 -1.54
C LEU A 161 -14.63 0.83 -3.01
N ASN A 162 -14.07 -0.28 -3.48
CA ASN A 162 -14.23 -0.72 -4.85
C ASN A 162 -15.48 -1.60 -5.04
N TYR A 163 -16.67 -0.99 -4.97
CA TYR A 163 -17.95 -1.68 -5.20
C TYR A 163 -18.94 -0.80 -5.97
N GLU A 164 -19.94 -1.42 -6.58
CA GLU A 164 -20.98 -0.72 -7.32
C GLU A 164 -21.77 0.25 -6.41
N GLY A 165 -21.92 1.50 -6.84
CA GLY A 165 -22.57 2.55 -6.04
C GLY A 165 -21.72 3.11 -4.89
N SER A 166 -20.43 2.78 -4.83
CA SER A 166 -19.49 3.34 -3.86
C SER A 166 -19.37 4.87 -3.97
N PRO A 167 -19.13 5.58 -2.85
CA PRO A 167 -18.79 7.01 -2.89
C PRO A 167 -17.44 7.29 -3.56
N TRP A 168 -16.55 6.29 -3.66
CA TRP A 168 -15.25 6.45 -4.31
C TRP A 168 -15.37 6.35 -5.83
N LYS A 169 -14.93 7.41 -6.53
CA LYS A 169 -15.11 7.57 -7.97
C LYS A 169 -14.27 6.61 -8.83
N GLY A 170 -13.21 6.04 -8.26
CA GLY A 170 -12.35 5.07 -8.95
C GLY A 170 -12.94 3.66 -9.03
N ALA A 171 -14.11 3.41 -8.46
CA ALA A 171 -14.69 2.07 -8.36
C ALA A 171 -14.92 1.45 -9.76
N LYS A 172 -14.30 0.28 -10.00
CA LYS A 172 -14.41 -0.48 -11.25
C LYS A 172 -14.36 -1.99 -11.01
N LYS A 173 -14.92 -2.75 -11.95
CA LYS A 173 -14.84 -4.21 -11.91
C LYS A 173 -13.38 -4.70 -12.00
N PRO A 174 -13.01 -5.82 -11.36
CA PRO A 174 -13.86 -6.63 -10.46
C PRO A 174 -14.09 -5.91 -9.11
N TYR A 175 -15.33 -5.97 -8.60
CA TYR A 175 -15.73 -5.31 -7.35
C TYR A 175 -15.52 -6.21 -6.14
N THR A 176 -15.28 -5.60 -4.96
CA THR A 176 -15.34 -6.35 -3.70
C THR A 176 -16.76 -6.87 -3.46
N PRO A 177 -16.94 -8.15 -3.14
CA PRO A 177 -18.25 -8.72 -2.79
C PRO A 177 -18.66 -8.38 -1.35
N PHE A 178 -17.72 -7.90 -0.52
CA PHE A 178 -17.94 -7.57 0.88
C PHE A 178 -18.25 -6.08 1.05
N THR A 179 -19.53 -5.73 0.94
CA THR A 179 -20.01 -4.33 0.93
C THR A 179 -20.91 -4.03 2.15
N PRO A 180 -21.17 -2.75 2.45
CA PRO A 180 -22.10 -2.36 3.52
C PRO A 180 -23.51 -2.94 3.38
N THR A 181 -23.95 -3.24 2.15
CA THR A 181 -25.22 -3.89 1.84
C THR A 181 -25.24 -5.36 2.27
N VAL A 182 -24.09 -6.06 2.16
CA VAL A 182 -23.95 -7.42 2.67
C VAL A 182 -23.90 -7.41 4.19
N ASP A 183 -23.10 -6.52 4.77
CA ASP A 183 -23.01 -6.33 6.22
C ASP A 183 -22.42 -4.96 6.54
N LYS A 184 -23.04 -4.23 7.48
CA LYS A 184 -22.57 -2.90 7.91
C LYS A 184 -21.13 -2.91 8.42
N LYS A 185 -20.60 -4.05 8.87
CA LYS A 185 -19.19 -4.17 9.29
C LYS A 185 -18.19 -3.93 8.16
N TYR A 186 -18.63 -4.01 6.90
CA TYR A 186 -17.79 -3.75 5.71
C TYR A 186 -17.80 -2.27 5.29
N SER A 187 -18.48 -1.39 6.01
CA SER A 187 -18.32 0.06 5.85
C SER A 187 -16.87 0.46 6.11
N PHE A 188 -16.35 1.37 5.29
CA PHE A 188 -14.98 1.84 5.38
C PHE A 188 -14.94 3.36 5.60
N ASP A 189 -14.26 3.75 6.68
CA ASP A 189 -13.90 5.11 7.03
C ASP A 189 -12.38 5.14 7.18
N PHE A 190 -11.71 5.81 6.24
CA PHE A 190 -10.26 5.85 6.18
C PHE A 190 -9.64 6.38 7.48
N GLU A 191 -10.15 7.52 7.98
CA GLU A 191 -9.58 8.15 9.17
C GLU A 191 -9.75 7.27 10.41
N LYS A 192 -10.85 6.53 10.50
CA LYS A 192 -11.05 5.57 11.58
C LYS A 192 -10.11 4.37 11.47
N TYR A 193 -10.07 3.71 10.31
CA TYR A 193 -9.41 2.41 10.17
C TYR A 193 -7.89 2.50 9.99
N VAL A 194 -7.36 3.61 9.48
CA VAL A 194 -5.90 3.82 9.39
C VAL A 194 -5.24 3.90 10.77
N ARG A 195 -6.02 4.17 11.83
CA ARG A 195 -5.57 4.21 13.23
C ARG A 195 -5.60 2.85 13.94
N ASP A 196 -6.03 1.78 13.28
CA ASP A 196 -6.07 0.45 13.87
C ASP A 196 -4.76 -0.31 13.61
N ASP A 197 -3.84 -0.25 14.57
CA ASP A 197 -2.56 -0.98 14.54
C ASP A 197 -2.72 -2.49 14.30
N LYS A 198 -3.87 -3.09 14.65
CA LYS A 198 -4.13 -4.52 14.41
C LYS A 198 -4.49 -4.79 12.94
N ALA A 199 -4.93 -3.78 12.21
CA ALA A 199 -5.19 -3.84 10.78
C ALA A 199 -3.99 -3.37 9.94
N MET A 200 -3.24 -2.38 10.42
CA MET A 200 -2.06 -1.82 9.75
C MET A 200 -0.78 -2.56 10.14
N HIS A 201 -0.10 -2.04 11.17
CA HIS A 201 0.95 -2.65 11.97
C HIS A 201 1.19 -1.70 13.15
N ALA A 202 1.85 -2.15 14.21
CA ALA A 202 2.26 -1.25 15.28
C ALA A 202 3.19 -0.16 14.74
N HIS A 203 3.04 1.05 15.27
CA HIS A 203 3.92 2.16 14.96
C HIS A 203 5.10 2.21 15.93
N TYR A 204 6.30 2.45 15.40
CA TYR A 204 7.54 2.57 16.17
C TYR A 204 8.13 3.97 16.02
N LYS A 205 8.85 4.44 17.05
CA LYS A 205 9.48 5.75 17.07
C LYS A 205 10.53 5.84 15.97
N LEU A 206 10.40 6.85 15.11
CA LEU A 206 11.35 7.14 14.04
C LEU A 206 12.49 8.02 14.55
N SER A 207 13.66 7.87 13.94
CA SER A 207 14.88 8.64 14.24
C SER A 207 14.84 10.09 13.79
N GLY A 208 13.89 10.46 12.93
CA GLY A 208 13.86 11.79 12.30
C GLY A 208 14.70 11.93 11.04
N THR A 209 15.16 10.82 10.44
CA THR A 209 15.95 10.82 9.19
C THR A 209 15.28 11.58 8.04
N PHE A 210 13.95 11.58 8.00
CA PHE A 210 13.17 12.27 6.97
C PHE A 210 12.34 13.41 7.53
N THR A 211 12.43 14.58 6.91
CA THR A 211 11.75 15.82 7.35
C THR A 211 11.08 16.54 6.17
N GLY A 212 10.27 17.57 6.48
CA GLY A 212 9.52 18.31 5.46
C GLY A 212 8.33 17.54 4.85
N PRO A 213 7.56 18.21 3.96
CA PRO A 213 6.44 17.61 3.24
C PRO A 213 6.89 16.64 2.14
N PRO A 214 5.98 15.78 1.63
CA PRO A 214 4.64 15.53 2.16
C PRO A 214 4.70 14.77 3.49
N THR A 215 3.86 15.18 4.44
CA THR A 215 3.76 14.54 5.76
C THR A 215 2.36 13.95 5.89
N PRO A 216 2.22 12.64 6.15
CA PRO A 216 0.92 12.03 6.36
C PRO A 216 0.14 12.77 7.44
N LYS A 217 -1.15 13.02 7.22
CA LYS A 217 -2.03 13.77 8.14
C LYS A 217 -1.90 13.33 9.61
N PHE A 218 -1.72 12.03 9.85
CA PHE A 218 -1.67 11.43 11.18
C PHE A 218 -0.25 11.10 11.67
N HIS A 219 0.78 11.56 10.96
CA HIS A 219 2.17 11.23 11.27
C HIS A 219 2.56 11.60 12.70
N GLU A 220 2.31 12.84 13.12
CA GLU A 220 2.64 13.30 14.48
C GLU A 220 1.80 12.60 15.55
N GLU A 221 0.53 12.34 15.26
CA GLU A 221 -0.36 11.59 16.15
C GLU A 221 0.21 10.20 16.42
N PHE A 222 0.54 9.45 15.36
CA PHE A 222 1.10 8.10 15.47
C PHE A 222 2.47 8.11 16.11
N GLN A 223 3.32 9.07 15.76
CA GLN A 223 4.64 9.18 16.38
C GLN A 223 4.56 9.55 17.87
N LYS A 224 3.53 10.23 18.37
CA LYS A 224 3.38 10.51 19.81
C LYS A 224 3.18 9.22 20.62
N SER A 225 2.31 8.32 20.17
CA SER A 225 1.97 7.05 20.84
C SER A 225 2.81 5.84 20.38
N ALA A 226 3.73 6.02 19.43
CA ALA A 226 4.54 4.94 18.90
C ALA A 226 5.39 4.24 19.98
N LYS A 227 5.58 2.92 19.78
CA LYS A 227 6.42 2.08 20.62
C LYS A 227 7.90 2.45 20.48
N PRO A 228 8.75 2.15 21.48
CA PRO A 228 10.20 2.32 21.35
C PRO A 228 10.75 1.64 20.11
N ALA A 229 11.77 2.23 19.48
CA ALA A 229 12.37 1.68 18.28
C ALA A 229 12.90 0.24 18.51
N VAL A 230 12.66 -0.64 17.53
CA VAL A 230 13.24 -1.98 17.50
C VAL A 230 14.57 -1.88 16.74
N LYS A 231 15.68 -2.30 17.36
CA LYS A 231 16.95 -2.38 16.64
C LYS A 231 16.82 -3.45 15.56
N ALA A 232 17.14 -3.11 14.32
CA ALA A 232 17.41 -4.12 13.32
C ALA A 232 18.64 -4.90 13.78
N ASP A 233 18.57 -6.23 13.73
CA ASP A 233 19.79 -7.04 13.82
C ASP A 233 20.66 -6.59 12.64
N LYS A 234 21.96 -6.34 12.87
CA LYS A 234 22.88 -6.06 11.77
C LYS A 234 22.77 -7.24 10.82
N ALA A 235 22.22 -7.03 9.63
CA ALA A 235 22.13 -8.07 8.63
C ALA A 235 23.57 -8.53 8.36
N GLU A 236 23.89 -9.77 8.74
CA GLU A 236 25.04 -10.45 8.17
C GLU A 236 24.72 -10.61 6.68
N GLU A 237 25.52 -9.92 5.86
CA GLU A 237 25.48 -10.07 4.41
C GLU A 237 25.97 -11.48 4.07
N GLU A 238 25.05 -12.41 3.80
CA GLU A 238 25.30 -13.63 3.02
C GLU A 238 24.60 -13.54 1.65
#